data_AF-A0A3C1PG24-F1
#
_entry.id   AF-A0A3C1PG24-F1
#
_cell.length_a   1.000
_cell.length_b   1.000
_cell.length_c   1.000
_cell.angle_alpha   90.00
_cell.angle_beta   90.00
_cell.angle_gamma   90.00
#
_symmetry.space_group_name_H-M   'P 1'
#
loop_
_entity.id
_entity.type
_entity.pdbx_description
1 polymer ?
#
loop_
_entity_poly.entity_id
_entity_poly.type
_entity_poly.pdbx_seq_one_letter_code
_entity_poly.pdbx_strand_id
1 'polypeptide(L)'
;MTANLIQESSPSIAKLTYPVLIQQQNQEYIVTVLGLDCKAKGASREAALEQLLEQVNAILKQGEIVQLEIPLPKPEHPWMKFAGMYKDNPLFDEVQDYIKADREQLDAERSEYYCQLEAKGEVK
;
A
#
# COMPACT_ATOMS: atom_id res chain seq x y z
N MET A 1 14.99 -32.37 9.60
CA MET A 1 15.73 -31.12 9.82
C MET A 1 16.24 -30.61 8.50
N THR A 2 15.61 -29.58 7.95
CA THR A 2 16.22 -28.60 7.05
C THR A 2 15.28 -27.41 6.99
N ALA A 3 15.66 -26.35 7.71
CA ALA A 3 15.01 -25.05 7.67
C ALA A 3 15.49 -24.32 6.42
N ASN A 4 14.57 -23.67 5.69
CA ASN A 4 14.93 -22.57 4.81
C ASN A 4 14.41 -21.28 5.42
N LEU A 5 15.37 -20.45 5.78
CA LEU A 5 15.26 -19.13 6.36
C LEU A 5 14.92 -18.13 5.24
N ILE A 6 13.74 -17.50 5.28
CA ILE A 6 13.47 -16.33 4.44
C ILE A 6 13.91 -15.11 5.24
N GLN A 7 15.14 -14.65 4.97
CA GLN A 7 15.64 -13.36 5.42
C GLN A 7 15.12 -12.24 4.51
N GLU A 8 15.05 -11.06 5.10
CA GLU A 8 14.12 -9.98 4.86
C GLU A 8 14.34 -9.12 3.60
N SER A 9 13.32 -8.28 3.37
CA SER A 9 13.41 -6.87 2.94
C SER A 9 13.38 -6.56 1.44
N SER A 10 12.17 -6.25 0.98
CA SER A 10 11.91 -5.28 -0.09
C SER A 10 10.50 -4.73 0.15
N PRO A 11 10.22 -3.43 -0.04
CA PRO A 11 8.85 -2.96 -0.06
C PRO A 11 8.20 -3.62 -1.28
N SER A 12 7.42 -4.67 -1.02
CA SER A 12 6.63 -5.33 -2.05
C SER A 12 5.77 -4.25 -2.70
N ILE A 13 6.12 -3.89 -3.94
CA ILE A 13 5.23 -3.10 -4.79
C ILE A 13 3.96 -3.92 -4.82
N ALA A 14 2.87 -3.42 -4.24
CA ALA A 14 1.58 -4.06 -4.39
C ALA A 14 1.33 -4.15 -5.90
N LYS A 15 1.35 -5.37 -6.45
CA LYS A 15 1.03 -5.61 -7.86
C LYS A 15 -0.44 -5.95 -7.92
N LEU A 16 -1.16 -5.29 -8.82
CA LEU A 16 -2.56 -5.62 -9.09
C LEU A 16 -2.62 -6.35 -10.43
N THR A 17 -3.41 -7.43 -10.45
CA THR A 17 -3.61 -8.25 -11.64
C THR A 17 -5.01 -8.00 -12.16
N TYR A 18 -5.12 -7.54 -13.40
CA TYR A 18 -6.40 -7.27 -14.05
C TYR A 18 -6.59 -8.19 -15.26
N PRO A 19 -7.81 -8.71 -15.51
CA PRO A 19 -8.12 -9.33 -16.78
C PRO A 19 -8.14 -8.25 -17.87
N VAL A 20 -7.51 -8.52 -19.00
CA VAL A 20 -7.49 -7.63 -20.17
C VAL A 20 -7.84 -8.45 -21.41
N LEU A 21 -8.61 -7.85 -22.33
CA LEU A 21 -8.95 -8.41 -23.63
C LEU A 21 -7.95 -7.89 -24.66
N ILE A 22 -7.38 -8.79 -25.44
CA ILE A 22 -6.52 -8.45 -26.58
C ILE A 22 -7.22 -8.89 -27.86
N GLN A 23 -7.46 -7.95 -28.76
CA GLN A 23 -8.09 -8.18 -30.06
C GLN A 23 -7.13 -7.77 -31.18
N GLN A 24 -7.15 -8.52 -32.28
CA GLN A 24 -6.40 -8.16 -33.48
C GLN A 24 -7.36 -7.63 -34.54
N GLN A 25 -7.21 -6.37 -34.93
CA GLN A 25 -8.04 -5.71 -35.94
C GLN A 25 -7.16 -5.05 -37.00
N ASN A 26 -7.28 -5.46 -38.26
CA ASN A 26 -6.57 -4.87 -39.40
C ASN A 26 -5.05 -4.68 -39.18
N GLN A 27 -4.38 -5.67 -38.57
CA GLN A 27 -2.95 -5.67 -38.21
C GLN A 27 -2.56 -4.83 -36.98
N GLU A 28 -3.52 -4.23 -36.29
CA GLU A 28 -3.30 -3.55 -35.01
C GLU A 28 -3.83 -4.40 -33.84
N TYR A 29 -3.17 -4.26 -32.68
CA TYR A 29 -3.59 -4.91 -31.44
C TYR A 29 -4.30 -3.89 -30.55
N ILE A 30 -5.57 -4.15 -30.26
CA ILE A 30 -6.36 -3.36 -29.32
C ILE A 30 -6.36 -4.09 -27.98
N VAL A 31 -5.87 -3.42 -26.93
CA VAL A 31 -5.80 -3.97 -25.57
C VAL A 31 -6.75 -3.18 -24.67
N THR A 32 -7.70 -3.88 -24.04
CA THR A 32 -8.72 -3.28 -23.18
C THR A 32 -8.72 -3.93 -21.81
N VAL A 33 -8.63 -3.16 -20.73
CA VAL A 33 -8.77 -3.70 -19.37
C VAL A 33 -10.24 -4.05 -19.11
N LEU A 34 -10.51 -5.29 -18.72
CA LEU A 34 -11.86 -5.78 -18.49
C LEU A 34 -12.33 -5.47 -17.06
N GLY A 35 -13.39 -4.67 -16.97
CA GLY A 35 -14.23 -4.51 -15.77
C GLY A 35 -15.66 -5.05 -15.99
N LEU A 36 -15.78 -6.04 -16.90
CA LEU A 36 -16.99 -6.68 -17.43
C LEU A 36 -18.30 -5.88 -17.24
N ASP A 37 -18.54 -4.94 -18.15
CA ASP A 37 -19.83 -4.26 -18.33
C ASP A 37 -20.81 -5.08 -19.21
N CYS A 38 -20.65 -6.41 -19.26
CA CYS A 38 -21.57 -7.30 -19.97
C CYS A 38 -22.84 -7.52 -19.14
N LYS A 39 -23.96 -6.99 -19.64
CA LYS A 39 -25.28 -7.12 -19.02
C LYS A 39 -26.27 -7.68 -20.06
N ALA A 40 -27.00 -8.72 -19.70
CA ALA A 40 -28.05 -9.29 -20.53
C ALA A 40 -29.40 -9.25 -19.80
N LYS A 41 -30.50 -9.12 -20.56
CA LYS A 41 -31.85 -9.07 -20.03
C LYS A 41 -32.69 -10.12 -20.74
N GLY A 42 -33.30 -11.03 -19.99
CA GLY A 42 -34.16 -12.08 -20.54
C GLY A 42 -35.54 -12.08 -19.89
N ALA A 43 -36.52 -12.64 -20.60
CA ALA A 43 -37.88 -12.86 -20.08
C ALA A 43 -37.94 -13.93 -18.98
N SER A 44 -36.89 -14.76 -18.88
CA SER A 44 -36.62 -15.69 -17.79
C SER A 44 -35.14 -15.61 -17.40
N ARG A 45 -34.79 -16.22 -16.27
CA ARG A 45 -33.41 -16.32 -15.81
C ARG A 45 -32.53 -17.04 -16.83
N GLU A 46 -33.04 -18.13 -17.40
CA GLU A 46 -32.36 -18.97 -18.38
C GLU A 46 -32.11 -18.19 -19.67
N ALA A 47 -33.12 -17.45 -20.16
CA ALA A 47 -32.99 -16.62 -21.35
C ALA A 47 -31.96 -15.49 -21.17
N ALA A 48 -31.88 -14.89 -19.97
CA ALA A 48 -30.88 -13.86 -19.68
C ALA A 48 -29.46 -14.43 -19.66
N LEU A 49 -29.29 -15.66 -19.13
CA LEU A 49 -28.00 -16.35 -19.10
C LEU A 49 -27.54 -16.77 -20.50
N GLU A 50 -28.43 -17.29 -21.34
CA GLU A 50 -28.11 -17.64 -22.73
C GLU A 50 -27.63 -16.41 -23.52
N GLN A 51 -28.33 -15.28 -23.39
CA GLN A 51 -27.90 -14.04 -24.05
C GLN A 51 -26.56 -13.52 -23.51
N LEU A 52 -26.31 -13.67 -22.21
CA LEU A 52 -25.01 -13.31 -21.64
C LEU A 52 -23.89 -14.19 -22.20
N LEU A 53 -24.14 -15.50 -22.27
CA LEU A 53 -23.19 -16.47 -22.84
C LEU A 53 -22.90 -16.19 -24.31
N GLU A 54 -23.92 -15.84 -25.10
CA GLU A 54 -23.73 -15.49 -26.50
C GLU A 54 -22.85 -14.24 -26.68
N GLN A 55 -23.11 -13.20 -25.88
CA GLN A 55 -22.29 -11.97 -25.90
C GLN A 55 -20.84 -12.23 -25.49
N VAL A 56 -20.62 -13.00 -24.42
CA VAL A 56 -19.27 -13.36 -23.98
C VAL A 56 -18.54 -14.19 -25.05
N ASN A 57 -19.22 -15.16 -25.66
CA ASN A 57 -18.63 -15.96 -26.74
C ASN A 57 -18.29 -15.13 -27.98
N ALA A 58 -19.11 -14.14 -28.33
CA ALA A 58 -18.83 -13.24 -29.45
C ALA A 58 -17.53 -12.43 -29.20
N ILE A 59 -17.34 -11.96 -27.96
CA ILE A 59 -16.11 -11.26 -27.54
C ILE A 59 -14.91 -12.21 -27.65
N LEU A 60 -15.02 -13.43 -27.12
CA LEU A 60 -13.94 -14.42 -27.09
C LEU A 60 -13.55 -14.97 -28.48
N LYS A 61 -14.44 -14.89 -29.48
CA LYS A 61 -14.09 -15.26 -30.87
C LYS A 61 -13.11 -14.30 -31.52
N GLN A 62 -13.06 -13.05 -31.06
CA GLN A 62 -12.24 -11.99 -31.66
C GLN A 62 -11.00 -11.66 -30.83
N GLY A 63 -10.87 -12.23 -29.63
CA GLY A 63 -9.78 -11.92 -28.72
C GLY A 63 -9.68 -12.86 -27.53
N GLU A 64 -8.53 -12.82 -26.87
CA GLU A 64 -8.22 -13.63 -25.70
C GLU A 64 -8.23 -12.77 -24.43
N ILE A 65 -8.67 -13.35 -23.32
CA ILE A 65 -8.60 -12.73 -21.99
C ILE A 65 -7.31 -13.17 -21.31
N VAL A 66 -6.41 -12.23 -21.02
CA VAL A 66 -5.16 -12.47 -20.28
C VAL A 66 -5.11 -11.68 -18.99
N GLN A 67 -4.34 -12.14 -18.02
CA GLN A 67 -4.11 -11.43 -16.75
C GLN A 67 -2.85 -10.57 -16.86
N LEU A 68 -2.98 -9.27 -16.66
CA LEU A 68 -1.86 -8.32 -16.73
C LEU A 68 -1.52 -7.80 -15.33
N GLU A 69 -0.26 -7.96 -14.94
CA GLU A 69 0.31 -7.32 -13.74
C GLU A 69 0.60 -5.85 -14.03
N ILE A 70 -0.09 -4.95 -13.33
CA ILE A 70 0.16 -3.51 -13.43
C ILE A 70 0.94 -3.07 -12.17
N PRO A 71 2.13 -2.48 -12.32
CA PRO A 71 2.87 -1.97 -11.17
C PRO A 71 2.11 -0.79 -10.58
N LEU A 72 1.78 -0.85 -9.29
CA LEU A 72 1.30 0.33 -8.59
C LEU A 72 2.45 1.35 -8.48
N PRO A 73 2.16 2.65 -8.66
CA PRO A 73 3.14 3.68 -8.31
C PRO A 73 3.56 3.46 -6.87
N LYS A 74 4.87 3.49 -6.60
CA LYS A 74 5.37 3.37 -5.23
C LYS A 74 4.72 4.51 -4.43
N PRO A 75 3.91 4.19 -3.40
CA PRO A 75 3.38 5.24 -2.56
C PRO A 75 4.58 5.97 -1.95
N GLU A 76 4.65 7.28 -2.19
CA GLU A 76 5.63 8.11 -1.51
C GLU A 76 5.38 7.98 -0.01
N HIS A 77 6.42 7.69 0.77
CA HIS A 77 6.25 7.46 2.21
C HIS A 77 5.66 8.74 2.83
N PRO A 78 4.59 8.67 3.65
CA PRO A 78 3.86 9.86 4.10
C PRO A 78 4.71 10.93 4.81
N TRP A 79 5.88 10.53 5.31
CA TRP A 79 6.83 11.42 5.99
C TRP A 79 7.91 12.03 5.07
N MET A 80 8.01 11.60 3.81
CA MET A 80 8.97 12.17 2.86
C MET A 80 8.75 13.67 2.63
N LYS A 81 7.50 14.12 2.65
CA LYS A 81 7.14 15.55 2.57
C LYS A 81 7.72 16.41 3.70
N PHE A 82 8.16 15.80 4.80
CA PHE A 82 8.75 16.48 5.95
C PHE A 82 10.27 16.29 6.04
N ALA A 83 10.87 15.46 5.17
CA ALA A 83 12.30 15.22 5.19
C ALA A 83 13.06 16.51 4.90
N GLY A 84 13.90 16.94 5.85
CA GLY A 84 14.67 18.18 5.73
C GLY A 84 13.87 19.47 5.88
N MET A 85 12.61 19.41 6.32
CA MET A 85 11.72 20.59 6.46
C MET A 85 12.34 21.74 7.27
N TYR A 86 13.26 21.44 8.19
CA TYR A 86 13.93 22.44 9.05
C TYR A 86 15.41 22.60 8.79
N LYS A 87 15.96 22.00 7.72
CA LYS A 87 17.41 21.99 7.46
C LYS A 87 18.04 23.38 7.41
N ASP A 88 17.34 24.32 6.79
CA ASP A 88 17.81 25.70 6.58
C ASP A 88 17.10 26.69 7.53
N ASN A 89 16.47 26.20 8.60
CA ASN A 89 15.82 27.08 9.57
C ASN A 89 16.89 27.76 10.46
N PRO A 90 16.99 29.10 10.48
CA PRO A 90 17.99 29.82 11.27
C PRO A 90 17.82 29.66 12.78
N LEU A 91 16.63 29.23 13.24
CA LEU A 91 16.34 28.98 14.65
C LEU A 91 16.53 27.50 15.04
N PHE A 92 17.03 26.65 14.13
CA PHE A 92 17.13 25.21 14.38
C PHE A 92 17.98 24.91 15.63
N ASP A 93 19.15 25.54 15.73
CA ASP A 93 20.08 25.32 16.85
C ASP A 93 19.48 25.80 18.19
N GLU A 94 18.85 26.97 18.21
CA GLU A 94 18.17 27.50 19.41
C GLU A 94 17.07 26.55 19.90
N VAL A 95 16.25 26.02 18.98
CA VAL A 95 15.21 25.04 19.31
C VAL A 95 15.82 23.73 19.85
N GLN A 96 16.95 23.27 19.31
CA GLN A 96 17.65 22.09 19.84
C GLN A 96 18.13 22.31 21.28
N ASP A 97 18.68 23.49 21.58
CA ASP A 97 19.13 23.85 22.93
C ASP A 97 17.96 23.88 23.92
N TYR A 98 16.82 24.46 23.53
CA TYR A 98 15.60 24.43 24.35
C TYR A 98 15.08 23.02 24.60
N ILE A 99 15.03 22.17 23.56
CA ILE A 99 14.61 20.77 23.70
C ILE A 99 15.56 20.03 24.64
N LYS A 100 16.87 20.27 24.54
CA LYS A 100 17.86 19.64 25.40
C LYS A 100 17.66 20.04 26.86
N ALA A 101 17.51 21.33 27.15
CA ALA A 101 17.30 21.81 28.51
C ALA A 101 16.01 21.23 29.13
N ASP A 102 14.92 21.18 28.36
CA ASP A 102 13.65 20.57 28.78
C ASP A 102 13.81 19.08 29.09
N ARG A 103 14.58 18.35 28.27
CA ARG A 103 14.87 16.93 28.50
C ARG A 103 15.73 16.68 29.73
N GLU A 104 16.77 17.48 29.94
CA GLU A 104 17.62 17.38 31.14
C GLU A 104 16.80 17.60 32.42
N GLN A 105 15.91 18.59 32.42
CA GLN A 105 15.00 18.82 33.55
C GLN A 105 14.06 17.63 33.77
N LEU A 106 13.38 17.15 32.72
CA LEU A 106 12.45 16.03 32.82
C LEU A 106 13.13 14.72 33.23
N ASP A 107 14.38 14.51 32.83
CA ASP A 107 15.15 13.33 33.22
C ASP A 107 15.63 13.44 34.68
N ALA A 108 16.01 14.64 35.16
CA ALA A 108 16.32 14.89 36.57
C ALA A 108 15.10 14.65 37.48
N GLU A 109 13.95 15.25 37.15
CA GLU A 109 12.69 15.06 37.89
C GLU A 109 12.29 13.58 37.96
N ARG A 110 12.44 12.86 36.85
CA ARG A 110 12.12 11.44 36.78
C ARG A 110 13.10 10.58 37.59
N SER A 111 14.39 10.93 37.56
CA SER A 111 15.41 10.27 38.40
C SER A 111 15.12 10.47 39.88
N GLU A 112 14.81 11.70 40.29
CA GLU A 112 14.43 12.01 41.68
C GLU A 112 13.19 11.21 42.12
N TYR A 113 12.19 11.13 41.24
CA TYR A 113 10.99 10.31 41.49
C TYR A 113 11.33 8.83 41.72
N TYR A 114 12.17 8.23 40.88
CA TYR A 114 12.58 6.83 41.05
C TYR A 114 13.44 6.60 42.31
N CYS A 115 14.38 7.50 42.62
CA CYS A 115 15.15 7.44 43.86
C CYS A 115 14.25 7.49 45.11
N GLN A 116 13.20 8.32 45.09
CA GLN A 116 12.23 8.37 46.19
C GLN A 116 11.40 7.09 46.31
N LEU A 117 11.08 6.41 45.21
CA LEU A 117 10.38 5.14 45.23
C LEU A 117 11.24 4.01 45.80
N GLU A 118 12.52 3.95 45.43
CA GLU A 118 13.49 2.99 45.96
C GLU A 118 13.67 3.19 47.48
N ALA A 119 13.91 4.44 47.91
CA ALA A 119 14.04 4.77 49.33
C ALA A 119 12.78 4.42 50.15
N LYS A 120 11.57 4.49 49.55
CA LYS A 120 10.32 4.07 50.19
C LYS A 120 10.09 2.56 50.13
N GLY A 121 10.69 1.86 49.17
CA GLY A 121 10.63 0.40 49.02
C GLY A 121 11.60 -0.35 49.91
N GLU A 122 12.72 0.26 50.29
CA GLU A 122 13.74 -0.29 51.20
C GLU A 122 13.40 -0.14 52.69
N VAL A 123 12.40 0.68 53.05
CA VAL A 123 11.88 0.78 54.43
C VAL A 123 10.82 -0.31 54.62
N LYS A 124 11.26 -1.57 54.74
CA LYS A 124 10.46 -2.71 55.24
C LYS A 124 11.29 -3.67 56.07
#